data_AF-A0A1C0AM29-F1
#
_entry.id   AF-A0A1C0AM29-F1
#
_cell.length_a   1.000
_cell.length_b   1.000
_cell.length_c   1.000
_cell.angle_alpha   90.00
_cell.angle_beta   90.00
_cell.angle_gamma   90.00
#
_symmetry.space_group_name_H-M   'P 1'
#
loop_
_entity.id
_entity.type
_entity.pdbx_description
1 polymer ?
#
loop_
_entity_poly.entity_id
_entity_poly.type
_entity_poly.pdbx_seq_one_letter_code
_entity_poly.pdbx_strand_id
1 'polypeptide(L)'
;MSIIERRKPLTARVGIVSVGHHVYWGQFEGLLEDMHRKAAVLEGKVACHGVEVVNFGLLDEAQGTYATLPRIRAADLDLLLVDMVTYATSSTFGALIRALDIPVVLVALQPRAALDYANATTYMQLSNDDFCSVPEFAAVAVRMGKRPPEVIIGTLHDDPVADAEIAEWCQIAKVYRSLRTARIGLMGHVLEAMLDMHTDPTALTSAFGSHVVLCEPEDILRHWSDPDPALVSAKKEEILEFFDTPDPVSDPITMRLTDGDLHTAARAAVALDGFVEEKNLDGLAYYYEGLPGSETRTLMTNLIVGNSLLQAAGFPMCGEFDIKTCIAMMVMDRLEIGGSFAEFHPIDFERDAVLVGHDGPHHINIAEGRPAIRSLRKYHGKPGAGASVEFNIKEGPITMLGNTITSDGKFKFVVAEGESLRLPVPPTGNTNTLGRFRPDVRTFLKRWVAAAPTHHYALGVGHHAETISKVADVLGIESVVVAQD
;
A
#
# COMPACT_ATOMS: atom_id res chain seq x y z
N MET A 1 15.68 -7.96 -14.95
CA MET A 1 14.30 -8.07 -15.48
C MET A 1 13.80 -6.69 -15.83
N SER A 2 13.01 -6.58 -16.89
CA SER A 2 12.18 -5.39 -17.10
C SER A 2 11.19 -5.30 -15.92
N ILE A 3 11.12 -4.14 -15.28
CA ILE A 3 10.09 -3.80 -14.31
C ILE A 3 8.93 -3.21 -15.10
N ILE A 4 7.70 -3.62 -14.82
CA ILE A 4 6.53 -2.95 -15.38
C ILE A 4 6.36 -1.62 -14.66
N GLU A 5 6.38 -0.52 -15.42
CA GLU A 5 6.18 0.82 -14.88
C GLU A 5 4.75 1.02 -14.40
N ARG A 6 4.60 1.85 -13.37
CA ARG A 6 3.31 2.15 -12.77
C ARG A 6 2.45 3.01 -13.71
N ARG A 7 1.16 2.71 -13.83
CA ARG A 7 0.20 3.49 -14.66
C ARG A 7 0.01 4.93 -14.18
N LYS A 8 0.05 5.14 -12.86
CA LYS A 8 -0.18 6.44 -12.20
C LYS A 8 0.93 6.71 -11.20
N PRO A 9 1.76 7.75 -11.36
CA PRO A 9 2.79 8.11 -10.38
C PRO A 9 2.22 8.27 -8.97
N LEU A 10 2.96 7.82 -7.96
CA LEU A 10 2.55 8.04 -6.56
C LEU A 10 2.86 9.46 -6.13
N THR A 11 1.91 10.07 -5.42
CA THR A 11 2.11 11.40 -4.84
C THR A 11 1.20 11.60 -3.63
N ALA A 12 1.51 12.63 -2.85
CA ALA A 12 0.76 13.08 -1.69
C ALA A 12 0.92 14.59 -1.51
N ARG A 13 0.01 15.24 -0.79
CA ARG A 13 0.18 16.62 -0.34
C ARG A 13 0.64 16.62 1.10
N VAL A 14 1.88 17.07 1.34
CA VAL A 14 2.47 17.16 2.66
C VAL A 14 2.58 18.61 3.07
N GLY A 15 1.84 18.99 4.12
CA GLY A 15 1.95 20.32 4.71
C GLY A 15 3.12 20.39 5.67
N ILE A 16 3.80 21.54 5.71
CA ILE A 16 4.81 21.84 6.73
C ILE A 16 4.40 23.12 7.45
N VAL A 17 4.33 23.03 8.77
CA VAL A 17 4.19 24.18 9.67
C VAL A 17 5.38 24.14 10.62
N SER A 18 6.24 25.16 10.57
CA SER A 18 7.26 25.32 11.60
C SER A 18 6.65 26.04 12.81
N VAL A 19 7.10 25.71 14.01
CA VAL A 19 6.63 26.37 15.24
C VAL A 19 7.76 26.96 16.07
N GLY A 20 7.51 28.12 16.66
CA GLY A 20 8.47 28.78 17.54
C GLY A 20 7.79 29.60 18.64
N HIS A 21 8.56 30.48 19.27
CA HIS A 21 8.05 31.36 20.32
C HIS A 21 8.46 32.81 20.06
N HIS A 22 7.46 33.66 19.77
CA HIS A 22 7.68 35.03 19.28
C HIS A 22 8.54 35.90 20.21
N VAL A 23 8.51 35.63 21.52
CA VAL A 23 9.29 36.36 22.53
C VAL A 23 10.79 36.26 22.24
N TYR A 24 11.27 35.14 21.70
CA TYR A 24 12.69 34.93 21.44
C TYR A 24 13.23 35.85 20.34
N TRP A 25 12.43 36.24 19.36
CA TRP A 25 12.89 37.02 18.21
C TRP A 25 13.40 38.41 18.61
N GLY A 26 12.79 39.02 19.62
CA GLY A 26 13.25 40.30 20.18
C GLY A 26 14.34 40.16 21.25
N GLN A 27 14.57 38.96 21.78
CA GLN A 27 15.56 38.69 22.82
C GLN A 27 16.92 38.27 22.26
N PHE A 28 16.93 37.61 21.10
CA PHE A 28 18.13 36.99 20.53
C PHE A 28 18.27 37.36 19.05
N GLU A 29 19.12 38.33 18.74
CA GLU A 29 19.41 38.80 17.39
C GLU A 29 19.90 37.64 16.49
N GLY A 30 19.28 37.47 15.31
CA GLY A 30 19.63 36.43 14.33
C GLY A 30 18.92 35.08 14.50
N LEU A 31 18.24 34.85 15.63
CA LEU A 31 17.65 33.54 15.93
C LEU A 31 16.49 33.21 14.99
N LEU A 32 15.62 34.17 14.68
CA LEU A 32 14.50 33.96 13.77
C LEU A 32 14.98 33.55 12.37
N GLU A 33 16.05 34.20 11.88
CA GLU A 33 16.67 33.86 10.60
C GLU A 33 17.28 32.45 10.63
N ASP A 34 17.88 32.03 11.75
CA ASP A 34 18.34 30.65 11.94
C ASP A 34 17.17 29.65 11.92
N MET A 35 16.04 29.98 12.54
CA MET A 35 14.87 29.10 12.53
C MET A 35 14.30 28.91 11.13
N HIS A 36 14.26 29.98 10.33
CA HIS A 36 13.89 29.87 8.91
C HIS A 36 14.89 29.03 8.10
N ARG A 37 16.20 29.14 8.38
CA ARG A 37 17.21 28.26 7.76
C ARG A 37 16.98 26.79 8.13
N LYS A 38 16.68 26.49 9.38
CA LYS A 38 16.36 25.12 9.84
C LYS A 38 15.13 24.57 9.12
N ALA A 39 14.05 25.35 9.09
CA ALA A 39 12.80 24.97 8.42
C ALA A 39 13.00 24.63 6.93
N ALA A 40 13.82 25.42 6.23
CA ALA A 40 14.12 25.20 4.81
C ALA A 40 14.86 23.86 4.56
N VAL A 41 15.64 23.38 5.53
CA VAL A 41 16.32 22.08 5.41
C VAL A 41 15.32 20.93 5.46
N LEU A 42 14.35 20.98 6.39
CA LEU A 42 13.29 19.96 6.44
C LEU A 42 12.43 19.98 5.17
N GLU A 43 12.04 21.16 4.69
CA GLU A 43 11.30 21.29 3.42
C GLU A 43 12.06 20.63 2.26
N GLY A 44 13.38 20.84 2.18
CA GLY A 44 14.24 20.19 1.19
C GLY A 44 14.24 18.66 1.32
N LYS A 45 14.36 18.13 2.54
CA LYS A 45 14.30 16.68 2.79
C LYS A 45 12.97 16.08 2.32
N VAL A 46 11.85 16.70 2.68
CA VAL A 46 10.50 16.23 2.31
C VAL A 46 10.27 16.28 0.80
N ALA A 47 10.71 17.36 0.13
CA ALA A 47 10.52 17.54 -1.31
C ALA A 47 11.22 16.45 -2.16
N CYS A 48 12.24 15.77 -1.63
CA CYS A 48 12.94 14.69 -2.33
C CYS A 48 12.12 13.39 -2.46
N HIS A 49 10.95 13.28 -1.81
CA HIS A 49 10.19 12.02 -1.75
C HIS A 49 8.98 11.96 -2.70
N GLY A 50 8.93 12.80 -3.74
CA GLY A 50 7.87 12.74 -4.76
C GLY A 50 6.49 13.18 -4.26
N VAL A 51 6.47 14.10 -3.29
CA VAL A 51 5.26 14.70 -2.71
C VAL A 51 5.15 16.18 -3.10
N GLU A 52 3.91 16.70 -3.13
CA GLU A 52 3.63 18.13 -3.24
C GLU A 52 3.75 18.75 -1.84
N VAL A 53 4.80 19.54 -1.61
CA VAL A 53 5.02 20.22 -0.33
C VAL A 53 4.27 21.55 -0.30
N VAL A 54 3.50 21.78 0.78
CA VAL A 54 2.80 23.04 1.04
C VAL A 54 3.33 23.64 2.34
N ASN A 55 4.19 24.65 2.22
CA ASN A 55 4.75 25.34 3.38
C ASN A 55 3.81 26.46 3.88
N PHE A 56 3.46 26.43 5.16
CA PHE A 56 2.60 27.42 5.82
C PHE A 56 3.36 28.45 6.66
N GLY A 57 4.69 28.37 6.68
CA GLY A 57 5.59 29.25 7.41
C GLY A 57 5.75 28.90 8.88
N LEU A 58 6.40 29.81 9.60
CA LEU A 58 6.62 29.73 11.03
C LEU A 58 5.42 30.31 11.79
N LEU A 59 4.80 29.49 12.64
CA LEU A 59 3.73 29.90 13.56
C LEU A 59 4.30 29.98 14.98
N ASP A 60 4.33 31.18 15.53
CA ASP A 60 4.96 31.50 16.82
C ASP A 60 3.97 32.07 17.87
N GLU A 61 2.71 32.24 17.45
CA GLU A 61 1.57 32.67 18.24
C GLU A 61 0.28 31.92 17.86
N ALA A 62 -0.63 31.77 18.82
CA ALA A 62 -1.95 31.17 18.58
C ALA A 62 -2.77 31.95 17.53
N GLN A 63 -2.74 33.29 17.55
CA GLN A 63 -3.50 34.12 16.60
C GLN A 63 -3.09 33.85 15.14
N GLY A 64 -1.79 33.75 14.87
CA GLY A 64 -1.28 33.39 13.54
C GLY A 64 -1.76 32.02 13.08
N THR A 65 -1.85 31.06 14.01
CA THR A 65 -2.39 29.73 13.72
C THR A 65 -3.86 29.77 13.31
N TYR A 66 -4.71 30.46 14.07
CA TYR A 66 -6.13 30.60 13.71
C TYR A 66 -6.32 31.29 12.36
N ALA A 67 -5.49 32.28 12.03
CA ALA A 67 -5.54 32.98 10.74
C ALA A 67 -5.11 32.10 9.56
N THR A 68 -4.15 31.19 9.77
CA THR A 68 -3.62 30.30 8.72
C THR A 68 -4.48 29.03 8.53
N LEU A 69 -5.27 28.64 9.53
CA LEU A 69 -6.12 27.45 9.52
C LEU A 69 -7.01 27.27 8.27
N PRO A 70 -7.68 28.31 7.75
CA PRO A 70 -8.48 28.18 6.52
C PRO A 70 -7.63 27.78 5.31
N ARG A 71 -6.39 28.28 5.21
CA ARG A 71 -5.45 27.92 4.13
C ARG A 71 -4.98 26.47 4.28
N ILE A 72 -4.69 26.03 5.51
CA ILE A 72 -4.30 24.63 5.78
C ILE A 72 -5.43 23.67 5.37
N ARG A 73 -6.67 23.98 5.74
CA ARG A 73 -7.84 23.19 5.34
C ARG A 73 -8.06 23.18 3.84
N ALA A 74 -7.92 24.32 3.18
CA ALA A 74 -8.09 24.44 1.74
C ALA A 74 -7.01 23.70 0.92
N ALA A 75 -5.85 23.44 1.52
CA ALA A 75 -4.76 22.74 0.83
C ALA A 75 -5.03 21.24 0.60
N ASP A 76 -6.04 20.66 1.28
CA ASP A 76 -6.40 19.24 1.15
C ASP A 76 -5.20 18.32 1.35
N LEU A 77 -4.55 18.48 2.51
CA LEU A 77 -3.34 17.77 2.88
C LEU A 77 -3.62 16.30 3.20
N ASP A 78 -2.65 15.45 2.89
CA ASP A 78 -2.65 14.03 3.24
C ASP A 78 -1.83 13.74 4.50
N LEU A 79 -0.93 14.67 4.86
CA LEU A 79 -0.09 14.65 6.07
C LEU A 79 0.29 16.09 6.46
N LEU A 80 0.33 16.39 7.76
CA LEU A 80 0.93 17.62 8.29
C LEU A 80 2.16 17.29 9.14
N LEU A 81 3.31 17.80 8.73
CA LEU A 81 4.53 17.82 9.55
C LEU A 81 4.57 19.12 10.35
N VAL A 82 4.65 19.00 11.67
CA VAL A 82 4.86 20.13 12.58
C VAL A 82 6.34 20.16 12.97
N ASP A 83 7.06 21.08 12.35
CA ASP A 83 8.50 21.25 12.46
C ASP A 83 8.86 22.09 13.69
N MET A 84 9.45 21.43 14.67
CA MET A 84 9.76 21.99 15.98
C MET A 84 11.10 22.72 15.94
N VAL A 85 11.17 23.89 15.29
CA VAL A 85 12.46 24.58 15.09
C VAL A 85 13.08 25.11 16.40
N THR A 86 12.26 25.31 17.44
CA THR A 86 12.69 25.65 18.82
C THR A 86 11.51 25.37 19.77
N TYR A 87 11.57 25.86 21.02
CA TYR A 87 10.41 25.84 21.91
C TYR A 87 9.24 26.64 21.31
N ALA A 88 8.05 26.05 21.36
CA ALA A 88 6.79 26.66 20.99
C ALA A 88 5.71 26.32 22.03
N THR A 89 4.76 27.22 22.26
CA THR A 89 3.68 26.94 23.22
C THR A 89 2.62 26.03 22.60
N SER A 90 2.02 25.14 23.39
CA SER A 90 0.91 24.30 22.91
C SER A 90 -0.32 25.09 22.48
N SER A 91 -0.41 26.38 22.79
CA SER A 91 -1.48 27.26 22.29
C SER A 91 -1.43 27.44 20.77
N THR A 92 -0.23 27.38 20.17
CA THR A 92 -0.02 27.39 18.71
C THR A 92 -0.51 26.07 18.11
N PHE A 93 -0.09 24.93 18.67
CA PHE A 93 -0.45 23.61 18.17
C PHE A 93 -1.92 23.21 18.40
N GLY A 94 -2.49 23.59 19.54
CA GLY A 94 -3.83 23.18 19.96
C GLY A 94 -4.93 23.55 18.97
N ALA A 95 -4.77 24.67 18.25
CA ALA A 95 -5.71 25.06 17.20
C ALA A 95 -5.61 24.15 15.95
N LEU A 96 -4.41 23.67 15.60
CA LEU A 96 -4.18 22.74 14.48
C LEU A 96 -4.82 21.38 14.78
N ILE A 97 -4.38 20.74 15.87
CA ILE A 97 -4.75 19.35 16.18
C ILE A 97 -6.24 19.17 16.49
N ARG A 98 -6.90 20.21 17.01
CA ARG A 98 -8.35 20.23 17.22
C ARG A 98 -9.12 20.30 15.90
N ALA A 99 -8.59 21.03 14.93
CA ALA A 99 -9.34 21.45 13.74
C ALA A 99 -9.13 20.56 12.52
N LEU A 100 -8.14 19.68 12.57
CA LEU A 100 -7.69 18.84 11.47
C LEU A 100 -7.97 17.36 11.78
N ASP A 101 -8.44 16.65 10.76
CA ASP A 101 -8.72 15.21 10.80
C ASP A 101 -7.78 14.44 9.85
N ILE A 102 -6.56 14.96 9.70
CA ILE A 102 -5.48 14.35 8.91
C ILE A 102 -4.36 13.88 9.84
N PRO A 103 -3.48 12.97 9.38
CA PRO A 103 -2.28 12.60 10.10
C PRO A 103 -1.41 13.82 10.44
N VAL A 104 -0.93 13.87 11.68
CA VAL A 104 0.01 14.90 12.16
C VAL A 104 1.22 14.20 12.77
N VAL A 105 2.41 14.62 12.35
CA VAL A 105 3.69 14.11 12.87
C VAL A 105 4.50 15.30 13.38
N LEU A 106 5.08 15.17 14.57
CA LEU A 106 5.97 16.18 15.13
C LEU A 106 7.40 15.86 14.70
N VAL A 107 8.14 16.86 14.23
CA VAL A 107 9.50 16.70 13.71
C VAL A 107 10.44 17.55 14.56
N ALA A 108 11.32 16.90 15.34
CA ALA A 108 12.26 17.56 16.23
C ALA A 108 13.70 17.22 15.79
N LEU A 109 14.24 18.04 14.88
CA LEU A 109 15.56 17.85 14.29
C LEU A 109 16.51 18.96 14.70
N GLN A 110 17.28 18.71 15.76
CA GLN A 110 18.23 19.71 16.24
C GLN A 110 19.49 19.76 15.35
N PRO A 111 20.09 20.94 15.10
CA PRO A 111 21.26 21.06 14.23
C PRO A 111 22.51 20.30 14.72
N ARG A 112 22.73 20.24 16.04
CA ARG A 112 23.93 19.63 16.62
C ARG A 112 23.66 18.23 17.13
N ALA A 113 24.59 17.31 16.89
CA ALA A 113 24.57 16.00 17.56
C ALA A 113 24.78 16.10 19.09
N ALA A 114 25.51 17.13 19.55
CA ALA A 114 25.69 17.43 20.96
C ALA A 114 25.89 18.93 21.17
N LEU A 115 25.37 19.44 22.29
CA LEU A 115 25.62 20.82 22.71
C LEU A 115 27.10 20.97 23.12
N ASP A 116 27.71 22.12 22.83
CA ASP A 116 29.04 22.44 23.38
C ASP A 116 28.88 22.88 24.83
N TYR A 117 28.80 21.93 25.76
CA TYR A 117 28.48 22.21 27.17
C TYR A 117 29.42 23.20 27.84
N ALA A 118 30.68 23.29 27.41
CA ALA A 118 31.66 24.21 28.00
C ALA A 118 31.41 25.66 27.57
N ASN A 119 30.93 25.88 26.35
CA ASN A 119 30.76 27.19 25.74
C ASN A 119 29.31 27.52 25.36
N ALA A 120 28.34 26.69 25.77
CA ALA A 120 26.94 26.85 25.42
C ALA A 120 26.41 28.20 25.90
N THR A 121 25.73 28.89 25.00
CA THR A 121 24.96 30.09 25.31
C THR A 121 23.47 29.76 25.26
N THR A 122 22.62 30.61 25.83
CA THR A 122 21.17 30.47 25.65
C THR A 122 20.79 30.50 24.17
N TYR A 123 21.48 31.27 23.34
CA TYR A 123 21.27 31.24 21.88
C TYR A 123 21.49 29.83 21.32
N MET A 124 22.64 29.21 21.65
CA MET A 124 22.95 27.85 21.19
C MET A 124 21.92 26.84 21.69
N GLN A 125 21.48 26.98 22.94
CA GLN A 125 20.43 26.15 23.51
C GLN A 125 19.12 26.31 22.71
N LEU A 126 18.63 27.53 22.52
CA LEU A 126 17.38 27.80 21.81
C LEU A 126 17.42 27.31 20.35
N SER A 127 18.57 27.35 19.69
CA SER A 127 18.74 26.78 18.35
C SER A 127 18.68 25.24 18.29
N ASN A 128 18.76 24.55 19.44
CA ASN A 128 18.72 23.09 19.57
C ASN A 128 17.59 22.60 20.51
N ASP A 129 16.71 23.48 20.98
CA ASP A 129 15.60 23.15 21.90
C ASP A 129 14.35 22.61 21.17
N ASP A 130 14.55 21.86 20.08
CA ASP A 130 13.51 21.32 19.20
C ASP A 130 12.55 20.36 19.92
N PHE A 131 13.05 19.57 20.87
CA PHE A 131 12.25 18.56 21.55
C PHE A 131 11.39 19.10 22.70
N CYS A 132 11.71 20.29 23.24
CA CYS A 132 11.18 20.77 24.52
C CYS A 132 9.64 20.78 24.58
N SER A 133 8.99 21.20 23.49
CA SER A 133 7.53 21.32 23.39
C SER A 133 6.81 20.04 22.95
N VAL A 134 7.55 19.01 22.50
CA VAL A 134 6.94 17.77 21.97
C VAL A 134 6.04 17.09 23.01
N PRO A 135 6.45 16.87 24.27
CA PRO A 135 5.56 16.30 25.29
C PRO A 135 4.34 17.18 25.60
N GLU A 136 4.51 18.51 25.56
CA GLU A 136 3.41 19.48 25.77
C GLU A 136 2.34 19.32 24.67
N PHE A 137 2.76 19.19 23.41
CA PHE A 137 1.88 19.03 22.26
C PHE A 137 1.17 17.68 22.30
N ALA A 138 1.90 16.59 22.57
CA ALA A 138 1.32 15.26 22.72
C ALA A 138 0.26 15.21 23.82
N ALA A 139 0.52 15.82 24.98
CA ALA A 139 -0.45 15.91 26.07
C ALA A 139 -1.73 16.67 25.67
N VAL A 140 -1.60 17.75 24.89
CA VAL A 140 -2.76 18.49 24.39
C VAL A 140 -3.56 17.69 23.35
N ALA A 141 -2.91 16.97 22.44
CA ALA A 141 -3.58 16.10 21.47
C ALA A 141 -4.46 15.05 22.16
N VAL A 142 -3.93 14.36 23.18
CA VAL A 142 -4.66 13.36 23.97
C VAL A 142 -5.84 13.99 24.70
N ARG A 143 -5.65 15.17 25.32
CA ARG A 143 -6.74 15.91 26.00
C ARG A 143 -7.84 16.37 25.03
N MET A 144 -7.55 16.42 23.73
CA MET A 144 -8.51 16.74 22.67
C MET A 144 -9.10 15.50 22.00
N GLY A 145 -8.87 14.30 22.56
CA GLY A 145 -9.43 13.05 22.04
C GLY A 145 -8.72 12.50 20.80
N LYS A 146 -7.54 13.01 20.49
CA LYS A 146 -6.67 12.48 19.42
C LYS A 146 -5.65 11.53 20.02
N ARG A 147 -5.05 10.68 19.19
CA ARG A 147 -3.86 9.91 19.59
C ARG A 147 -2.68 10.86 19.78
N PRO A 148 -1.69 10.51 20.64
CA PRO A 148 -0.40 11.19 20.60
C PRO A 148 0.14 11.16 19.16
N PRO A 149 0.54 12.31 18.59
CA PRO A 149 1.23 12.33 17.31
C PRO A 149 2.51 11.51 17.37
N GLU A 150 2.82 10.86 16.25
CA GLU A 150 4.13 10.24 16.05
C GLU A 150 5.22 11.32 15.99
N VAL A 151 6.44 10.95 16.37
CA VAL A 151 7.54 11.91 16.53
C VAL A 151 8.76 11.41 15.78
N ILE A 152 9.27 12.23 14.88
CA ILE A 152 10.59 12.06 14.26
C ILE A 152 11.59 12.85 15.09
N ILE A 153 12.63 12.18 15.60
CA ILE A 153 13.65 12.78 16.47
C ILE A 153 15.04 12.45 15.93
N GLY A 154 15.89 13.46 15.79
CA GLY A 154 17.25 13.25 15.30
C GLY A 154 18.04 14.54 15.13
N THR A 155 19.09 14.48 14.31
CA THR A 155 19.83 15.67 13.88
C THR A 155 19.35 16.19 12.53
N LEU A 156 19.39 17.51 12.36
CA LEU A 156 18.96 18.18 11.14
C LEU A 156 19.80 17.78 9.92
N HIS A 157 21.07 17.43 10.14
CA HIS A 157 22.01 17.03 9.13
C HIS A 157 22.59 15.66 9.45
N ASP A 158 22.95 14.91 8.41
CA ASP A 158 23.69 13.65 8.49
C ASP A 158 23.07 12.59 9.40
N ASP A 159 21.72 12.53 9.45
CA ASP A 159 20.96 11.57 10.24
C ASP A 159 20.16 10.60 9.34
N PRO A 160 20.72 9.45 8.98
CA PRO A 160 20.02 8.49 8.14
C PRO A 160 18.79 7.86 8.80
N VAL A 161 18.67 7.91 10.15
CA VAL A 161 17.51 7.37 10.85
C VAL A 161 16.33 8.32 10.69
N ALA A 162 16.53 9.61 11.00
CA ALA A 162 15.50 10.63 10.79
C ALA A 162 15.10 10.76 9.32
N ASP A 163 16.08 10.68 8.40
CA ASP A 163 15.80 10.73 6.95
C ASP A 163 14.95 9.53 6.49
N ALA A 164 15.16 8.34 7.06
CA ALA A 164 14.33 7.17 6.78
C ALA A 164 12.90 7.33 7.33
N GLU A 165 12.73 7.90 8.52
CA GLU A 165 11.40 8.18 9.08
C GLU A 165 10.63 9.23 8.26
N ILE A 166 11.30 10.29 7.79
CA ILE A 166 10.69 11.28 6.88
C ILE A 166 10.23 10.59 5.59
N ALA A 167 11.07 9.75 5.01
CA ALA A 167 10.75 8.99 3.80
C ALA A 167 9.54 8.07 4.02
N GLU A 168 9.50 7.35 5.16
CA GLU A 168 8.39 6.47 5.54
C GLU A 168 7.08 7.25 5.64
N TRP A 169 7.06 8.38 6.36
CA TRP A 169 5.86 9.20 6.50
C TRP A 169 5.38 9.80 5.19
N CYS A 170 6.30 10.20 4.30
CA CYS A 170 5.95 10.60 2.94
C CYS A 170 5.30 9.44 2.16
N GLN A 171 5.77 8.21 2.36
CA GLN A 171 5.17 7.03 1.73
C GLN A 171 3.78 6.71 2.31
N ILE A 172 3.62 6.77 3.64
CA ILE A 172 2.32 6.61 4.31
C ILE A 172 1.31 7.65 3.79
N ALA A 173 1.74 8.89 3.57
CA ALA A 173 0.89 9.93 2.98
C ALA A 173 0.41 9.56 1.57
N LYS A 174 1.27 8.94 0.74
CA LYS A 174 0.89 8.43 -0.60
C LYS A 174 -0.12 7.29 -0.50
N VAL A 175 0.03 6.38 0.46
CA VAL A 175 -0.96 5.32 0.75
C VAL A 175 -2.30 5.95 1.12
N TYR A 176 -2.30 6.88 2.08
CA TYR A 176 -3.51 7.53 2.56
C TYR A 176 -4.25 8.28 1.44
N ARG A 177 -3.55 9.09 0.64
CA ARG A 177 -4.15 9.77 -0.52
C ARG A 177 -4.74 8.79 -1.52
N SER A 178 -4.00 7.72 -1.82
CA SER A 178 -4.40 6.72 -2.80
C SER A 178 -5.72 6.08 -2.40
N LEU A 179 -5.85 5.64 -1.15
CA LEU A 179 -7.09 5.06 -0.64
C LEU A 179 -8.25 6.07 -0.66
N ARG A 180 -8.01 7.29 -0.18
CA ARG A 180 -9.02 8.36 -0.09
C ARG A 180 -9.58 8.81 -1.44
N THR A 181 -8.81 8.62 -2.52
CA THR A 181 -9.18 9.06 -3.87
C THR A 181 -9.47 7.91 -4.83
N ALA A 182 -9.22 6.67 -4.41
CA ALA A 182 -9.35 5.50 -5.26
C ALA A 182 -10.78 5.27 -5.76
N ARG A 183 -10.88 4.87 -7.03
CA ARG A 183 -12.09 4.36 -7.66
C ARG A 183 -11.94 2.86 -7.88
N ILE A 184 -12.60 2.04 -7.06
CA ILE A 184 -12.43 0.59 -7.09
C ILE A 184 -13.65 -0.04 -7.77
N GLY A 185 -13.43 -0.71 -8.89
CA GLY A 185 -14.46 -1.47 -9.59
C GLY A 185 -14.89 -2.68 -8.75
N LEU A 186 -16.19 -2.95 -8.73
CA LEU A 186 -16.78 -4.10 -8.09
C LEU A 186 -17.74 -4.78 -9.08
N MET A 187 -17.40 -5.99 -9.52
CA MET A 187 -18.05 -6.64 -10.66
C MET A 187 -18.51 -8.06 -10.38
N GLY A 188 -19.80 -8.32 -10.61
CA GLY A 188 -20.40 -9.64 -10.44
C GLY A 188 -20.83 -9.92 -9.01
N HIS A 189 -20.42 -11.06 -8.44
CA HIS A 189 -20.87 -11.50 -7.11
C HIS A 189 -19.82 -12.36 -6.40
N VAL A 190 -19.93 -12.51 -5.09
CA VAL A 190 -19.09 -13.45 -4.32
C VAL A 190 -19.31 -14.89 -4.81
N LEU A 191 -18.23 -15.66 -4.99
CA LEU A 191 -18.30 -17.09 -5.31
C LEU A 191 -19.05 -17.82 -4.19
N GLU A 192 -20.17 -18.47 -4.53
CA GLU A 192 -21.02 -19.24 -3.60
C GLU A 192 -21.36 -18.53 -2.26
N ALA A 193 -21.32 -17.20 -2.24
CA ALA A 193 -21.45 -16.42 -1.00
C ALA A 193 -20.45 -16.81 0.11
N MET A 194 -19.18 -17.08 -0.23
CA MET A 194 -18.08 -17.18 0.74
C MET A 194 -18.17 -16.04 1.76
N LEU A 195 -18.56 -16.37 2.99
CA LEU A 195 -19.11 -15.39 3.93
C LEU A 195 -18.07 -14.40 4.45
N ASP A 196 -16.79 -14.77 4.41
CA ASP A 196 -15.69 -13.88 4.75
C ASP A 196 -15.35 -12.87 3.64
N MET A 197 -15.84 -13.07 2.42
CA MET A 197 -15.59 -12.18 1.28
C MET A 197 -16.57 -10.99 1.24
N HIS A 198 -17.79 -11.17 1.73
CA HIS A 198 -18.82 -10.12 1.71
C HIS A 198 -18.36 -8.83 2.39
N THR A 199 -18.68 -7.70 1.78
CA THR A 199 -18.34 -6.37 2.31
C THR A 199 -19.36 -5.36 1.81
N ASP A 200 -19.84 -4.52 2.73
CA ASP A 200 -20.69 -3.38 2.40
C ASP A 200 -19.84 -2.27 1.74
N PRO A 201 -20.13 -1.86 0.49
CA PRO A 201 -19.47 -0.72 -0.15
C PRO A 201 -19.52 0.58 0.68
N THR A 202 -20.57 0.76 1.50
CA THR A 202 -20.72 1.90 2.41
C THR A 202 -19.65 1.86 3.49
N ALA A 203 -19.39 0.69 4.08
CA ALA A 203 -18.34 0.51 5.09
C ALA A 203 -16.97 0.87 4.50
N LEU A 204 -16.67 0.39 3.29
CA LEU A 204 -15.41 0.69 2.59
C LEU A 204 -15.25 2.20 2.35
N THR A 205 -16.28 2.84 1.81
CA THR A 205 -16.27 4.30 1.60
C THR A 205 -16.07 5.05 2.91
N SER A 206 -16.71 4.61 4.01
CA SER A 206 -16.58 5.23 5.32
C SER A 206 -15.19 5.06 5.94
N ALA A 207 -14.52 3.94 5.73
CA ALA A 207 -13.24 3.64 6.36
C ALA A 207 -12.04 4.17 5.57
N PHE A 208 -12.10 4.10 4.24
CA PHE A 208 -10.96 4.41 3.37
C PHE A 208 -11.16 5.66 2.52
N GLY A 209 -12.39 6.17 2.41
CA GLY A 209 -12.75 7.27 1.49
C GLY A 209 -12.88 6.85 0.03
N SER A 210 -12.55 5.61 -0.33
CA SER A 210 -12.59 5.12 -1.71
C SER A 210 -14.02 5.05 -2.24
N HIS A 211 -14.18 5.35 -3.53
CA HIS A 211 -15.45 5.22 -4.23
C HIS A 211 -15.56 3.84 -4.88
N VAL A 212 -16.58 3.07 -4.50
CA VAL A 212 -16.87 1.76 -5.10
C VAL A 212 -17.73 1.95 -6.36
N VAL A 213 -17.21 1.56 -7.51
CA VAL A 213 -17.87 1.65 -8.80
C VAL A 213 -18.48 0.28 -9.14
N LEU A 214 -19.80 0.18 -9.12
CA LEU A 214 -20.48 -1.03 -9.60
C LEU A 214 -20.28 -1.17 -11.11
N CYS A 215 -19.77 -2.32 -11.53
CA CYS A 215 -19.41 -2.60 -12.91
C CYS A 215 -20.08 -3.89 -13.38
N GLU A 216 -20.42 -3.96 -14.67
CA GLU A 216 -21.04 -5.15 -15.27
C GLU A 216 -20.04 -5.89 -16.16
N PRO A 217 -20.08 -7.24 -16.26
CA PRO A 217 -19.23 -8.00 -17.18
C PRO A 217 -19.32 -7.50 -18.64
N GLU A 218 -20.48 -7.01 -19.03
CA GLU A 218 -20.76 -6.42 -20.34
C GLU A 218 -19.93 -5.16 -20.62
N ASP A 219 -19.48 -4.45 -19.57
CA ASP A 219 -18.58 -3.31 -19.73
C ASP A 219 -17.23 -3.73 -20.33
N ILE A 220 -16.68 -4.87 -19.93
CA ILE A 220 -15.45 -5.43 -20.53
C ILE A 220 -15.78 -6.07 -21.87
N LEU A 221 -16.93 -6.75 -21.98
CA LEU A 221 -17.35 -7.43 -23.21
C LEU A 221 -17.43 -6.48 -24.41
N ARG A 222 -17.82 -5.21 -24.21
CA ARG A 222 -17.81 -4.19 -25.29
C ARG A 222 -16.43 -4.02 -25.92
N HIS A 223 -15.38 -3.97 -25.11
CA HIS A 223 -14.00 -3.86 -25.60
C HIS A 223 -13.47 -5.18 -26.16
N TRP A 224 -14.02 -6.31 -25.70
CA TRP A 224 -13.68 -7.64 -26.21
C TRP A 224 -14.26 -7.90 -27.61
N SER A 225 -15.48 -7.46 -27.90
CA SER A 225 -16.22 -7.83 -29.12
C SER A 225 -15.59 -7.32 -30.42
N ASP A 226 -14.98 -6.13 -30.41
CA ASP A 226 -14.33 -5.53 -31.58
C ASP A 226 -12.99 -4.88 -31.19
N PRO A 227 -11.96 -5.68 -30.86
CA PRO A 227 -10.67 -5.17 -30.41
C PRO A 227 -9.82 -4.78 -31.60
N ASP A 228 -9.03 -3.70 -31.47
CA ASP A 228 -8.04 -3.34 -32.48
C ASP A 228 -7.02 -4.49 -32.67
N PRO A 229 -6.94 -5.12 -33.88
CA PRO A 229 -6.02 -6.22 -34.13
C PRO A 229 -4.55 -5.86 -33.90
N ALA A 230 -4.18 -4.58 -34.08
CA ALA A 230 -2.82 -4.10 -33.82
C ALA A 230 -2.50 -4.13 -32.32
N LEU A 231 -3.43 -3.69 -31.46
CA LEU A 231 -3.28 -3.73 -30.00
C LEU A 231 -3.17 -5.18 -29.51
N VAL A 232 -3.99 -6.09 -30.04
CA VAL A 232 -3.93 -7.51 -29.68
C VAL A 232 -2.58 -8.11 -30.09
N SER A 233 -2.05 -7.75 -31.26
CA SER A 233 -0.74 -8.24 -31.72
C SER A 233 0.40 -7.70 -30.86
N ALA A 234 0.41 -6.41 -30.54
CA ALA A 234 1.39 -5.81 -29.63
C ALA A 234 1.32 -6.43 -28.22
N LYS A 235 0.12 -6.70 -27.70
CA LYS A 235 -0.06 -7.35 -26.39
C LYS A 235 0.49 -8.77 -26.38
N LYS A 236 0.41 -9.53 -27.49
CA LYS A 236 1.06 -10.84 -27.59
C LYS A 236 2.57 -10.74 -27.50
N GLU A 237 3.17 -9.76 -28.18
CA GLU A 237 4.61 -9.51 -28.15
C GLU A 237 5.05 -9.15 -26.72
N GLU A 238 4.33 -8.25 -26.06
CA GLU A 238 4.56 -7.88 -24.65
C GLU A 238 4.51 -9.11 -23.72
N ILE A 239 3.50 -9.96 -23.88
CA ILE A 239 3.37 -11.20 -23.09
C ILE A 239 4.57 -12.12 -23.33
N LEU A 240 5.00 -12.34 -24.57
CA LEU A 240 6.11 -13.24 -24.89
C LEU A 240 7.48 -12.67 -24.46
N GLU A 241 7.64 -11.35 -24.48
CA GLU A 241 8.83 -10.66 -23.99
C GLU A 241 8.95 -10.82 -22.47
N PHE A 242 7.84 -10.68 -21.73
CA PHE A 242 7.85 -10.72 -20.29
C PHE A 242 7.91 -12.14 -19.70
N PHE A 243 7.19 -13.11 -20.32
CA PHE A 243 7.00 -14.45 -19.74
C PHE A 243 7.76 -15.57 -20.46
N ASP A 244 8.27 -16.53 -19.68
CA ASP A 244 8.71 -17.84 -20.20
C ASP A 244 7.52 -18.73 -20.60
N THR A 245 7.71 -19.60 -21.59
CA THR A 245 6.68 -20.56 -22.05
C THR A 245 7.19 -22.00 -21.96
N PRO A 246 7.47 -22.50 -20.74
CA PRO A 246 8.11 -23.79 -20.53
C PRO A 246 7.23 -24.97 -20.98
N ASP A 247 7.87 -26.08 -21.31
CA ASP A 247 7.20 -27.36 -21.50
C ASP A 247 6.58 -27.87 -20.18
N PRO A 248 5.47 -28.65 -20.25
CA PRO A 248 4.85 -29.23 -19.07
C PRO A 248 5.78 -30.26 -18.40
N VAL A 249 5.66 -30.38 -17.08
CA VAL A 249 6.51 -31.27 -16.27
C VAL A 249 5.66 -32.36 -15.61
N SER A 250 5.35 -32.22 -14.32
CA SER A 250 4.70 -33.28 -13.53
C SER A 250 3.18 -33.17 -13.51
N ASP A 251 2.60 -32.01 -13.79
CA ASP A 251 1.15 -31.79 -13.73
C ASP A 251 0.48 -32.07 -15.09
N PRO A 252 -0.41 -33.07 -15.19
CA PRO A 252 -1.10 -33.42 -16.44
C PRO A 252 -2.10 -32.37 -16.93
N ILE A 253 -2.44 -31.37 -16.11
CA ILE A 253 -3.30 -30.24 -16.49
C ILE A 253 -2.52 -29.20 -17.30
N THR A 254 -1.21 -29.09 -17.06
CA THR A 254 -0.35 -28.09 -17.71
C THR A 254 0.02 -28.49 -19.13
N MET A 255 0.11 -27.47 -19.98
CA MET A 255 0.58 -27.56 -21.36
C MET A 255 1.47 -26.35 -21.65
N ARG A 256 2.34 -26.48 -22.64
CA ARG A 256 3.04 -25.32 -23.19
C ARG A 256 1.99 -24.33 -23.73
N LEU A 257 2.27 -23.03 -23.56
CA LEU A 257 1.40 -21.97 -24.07
C LEU A 257 1.08 -22.18 -25.55
N THR A 258 -0.21 -22.27 -25.88
CA THR A 258 -0.68 -22.40 -27.25
C THR A 258 -0.93 -21.02 -27.88
N ASP A 259 -0.83 -20.91 -29.21
CA ASP A 259 -1.14 -19.66 -29.92
C ASP A 259 -2.59 -19.20 -29.70
N GLY A 260 -3.52 -20.16 -29.52
CA GLY A 260 -4.93 -19.88 -29.25
C GLY A 260 -5.16 -19.27 -27.86
N ASP A 261 -4.51 -19.83 -26.84
CA ASP A 261 -4.60 -19.31 -25.47
C ASP A 261 -3.87 -17.98 -25.34
N LEU A 262 -2.71 -17.83 -26.00
CA LEU A 262 -2.00 -16.55 -26.10
C LEU A 262 -2.88 -15.47 -26.76
N HIS A 263 -3.58 -15.80 -27.84
CA HIS A 263 -4.50 -14.87 -28.49
C HIS A 263 -5.67 -14.48 -27.60
N THR A 264 -6.27 -15.45 -26.92
CA THR A 264 -7.39 -15.23 -25.99
C THR A 264 -6.96 -14.33 -24.83
N ALA A 265 -5.82 -14.64 -24.20
CA ALA A 265 -5.27 -13.85 -23.10
C ALA A 265 -4.90 -12.42 -23.53
N ALA A 266 -4.26 -12.25 -24.70
CA ALA A 266 -3.92 -10.93 -25.23
C ALA A 266 -5.18 -10.10 -25.54
N ARG A 267 -6.20 -10.71 -26.14
CA ARG A 267 -7.48 -10.05 -26.41
C ARG A 267 -8.19 -9.65 -25.12
N ALA A 268 -8.13 -10.49 -24.08
CA ALA A 268 -8.75 -10.22 -22.79
C ALA A 268 -8.03 -9.08 -22.07
N ALA A 269 -6.70 -9.06 -22.12
CA ALA A 269 -5.89 -7.98 -21.56
C ALA A 269 -6.17 -6.63 -22.24
N VAL A 270 -6.27 -6.59 -23.58
CA VAL A 270 -6.64 -5.36 -24.31
C VAL A 270 -8.05 -4.88 -23.92
N ALA A 271 -9.02 -5.79 -23.82
CA ALA A 271 -10.37 -5.45 -23.42
C ALA A 271 -10.44 -4.89 -22.00
N LEU A 272 -9.67 -5.49 -21.09
CA LEU A 272 -9.57 -5.06 -19.70
C LEU A 272 -8.88 -3.69 -19.58
N ASP A 273 -7.82 -3.44 -20.34
CA ASP A 273 -7.14 -2.15 -20.40
C ASP A 273 -8.11 -1.02 -20.83
N GLY A 274 -8.88 -1.26 -21.90
CA GLY A 274 -9.89 -0.32 -22.38
C GLY A 274 -11.01 -0.05 -21.37
N PHE A 275 -11.47 -1.09 -20.68
CA PHE A 275 -12.46 -0.96 -19.60
C PHE A 275 -11.94 -0.13 -18.42
N VAL A 276 -10.73 -0.42 -17.94
CA VAL A 276 -10.11 0.29 -16.81
C VAL A 276 -9.93 1.77 -17.13
N GLU A 277 -9.52 2.09 -18.35
CA GLU A 277 -9.39 3.47 -18.83
C GLU A 277 -10.74 4.17 -18.95
N GLU A 278 -11.73 3.54 -19.60
CA GLU A 278 -13.08 4.09 -19.79
C GLU A 278 -13.74 4.47 -18.45
N LYS A 279 -13.63 3.58 -17.46
CA LYS A 279 -14.27 3.78 -16.14
C LYS A 279 -13.39 4.60 -15.18
N ASN A 280 -12.14 4.90 -15.57
CA ASN A 280 -11.11 5.53 -14.75
C ASN A 280 -11.01 4.87 -13.36
N LEU A 281 -10.65 3.59 -13.35
CA LEU A 281 -10.50 2.82 -12.12
C LEU A 281 -9.06 2.87 -11.58
N ASP A 282 -8.92 2.55 -10.30
CA ASP A 282 -7.66 2.39 -9.56
C ASP A 282 -7.49 0.98 -8.99
N GLY A 283 -8.52 0.14 -9.08
CA GLY A 283 -8.48 -1.28 -8.75
C GLY A 283 -9.78 -1.97 -9.17
N LEU A 284 -9.82 -3.30 -9.13
CA LEU A 284 -11.00 -4.10 -9.49
C LEU A 284 -11.10 -5.39 -8.68
N ALA A 285 -12.18 -5.55 -7.92
CA ALA A 285 -12.58 -6.83 -7.35
C ALA A 285 -13.70 -7.44 -8.22
N TYR A 286 -13.53 -8.69 -8.64
CA TYR A 286 -14.46 -9.30 -9.59
C TYR A 286 -14.66 -10.80 -9.35
N TYR A 287 -15.85 -11.28 -9.68
CA TYR A 287 -16.10 -12.70 -9.95
C TYR A 287 -17.40 -12.85 -10.73
N TYR A 288 -17.33 -13.56 -11.87
CA TYR A 288 -18.49 -13.88 -12.68
C TYR A 288 -18.20 -15.08 -13.59
N GLU A 289 -19.08 -16.07 -13.62
CA GLU A 289 -18.87 -17.29 -14.41
C GLU A 289 -19.33 -17.18 -15.86
N GLY A 290 -20.29 -16.29 -16.15
CA GLY A 290 -20.99 -16.25 -17.42
C GLY A 290 -21.78 -17.53 -17.75
N LEU A 291 -22.57 -17.48 -18.82
CA LEU A 291 -23.30 -18.65 -19.33
C LEU A 291 -22.31 -19.68 -19.92
N PRO A 292 -22.50 -21.00 -19.71
CA PRO A 292 -21.66 -22.02 -20.35
C PRO A 292 -21.56 -21.82 -21.87
N GLY A 293 -20.32 -21.73 -22.38
CA GLY A 293 -20.04 -21.56 -23.80
C GLY A 293 -20.21 -20.14 -24.36
N SER A 294 -20.58 -19.15 -23.54
CA SER A 294 -20.69 -17.76 -24.02
C SER A 294 -19.34 -17.06 -24.15
N GLU A 295 -19.29 -16.01 -24.96
CA GLU A 295 -18.13 -15.12 -25.03
C GLU A 295 -17.82 -14.49 -23.68
N THR A 296 -18.85 -14.11 -22.91
CA THR A 296 -18.68 -13.58 -21.54
C THR A 296 -17.93 -14.57 -20.64
N ARG A 297 -18.27 -15.86 -20.67
CA ARG A 297 -17.54 -16.88 -19.89
C ARG A 297 -16.10 -16.98 -20.35
N THR A 298 -15.85 -17.02 -21.66
CA THR A 298 -14.50 -17.07 -22.21
C THR A 298 -13.67 -15.87 -21.76
N LEU A 299 -14.21 -14.65 -21.89
CA LEU A 299 -13.58 -13.41 -21.45
C LEU A 299 -13.27 -13.43 -19.95
N MET A 300 -14.29 -13.60 -19.10
CA MET A 300 -14.15 -13.47 -17.64
C MET A 300 -13.20 -14.50 -17.03
N THR A 301 -13.09 -15.69 -17.66
CA THR A 301 -12.18 -16.74 -17.20
C THR A 301 -10.73 -16.56 -17.69
N ASN A 302 -10.47 -15.65 -18.63
CA ASN A 302 -9.16 -15.42 -19.25
C ASN A 302 -8.52 -14.06 -18.87
N LEU A 303 -8.97 -13.42 -17.78
CA LEU A 303 -8.41 -12.14 -17.31
C LEU A 303 -7.04 -12.27 -16.60
N ILE A 304 -6.59 -13.48 -16.25
CA ILE A 304 -5.42 -13.74 -15.39
C ILE A 304 -4.15 -13.01 -15.85
N VAL A 305 -3.81 -13.08 -17.14
CA VAL A 305 -2.60 -12.47 -17.70
C VAL A 305 -2.69 -10.94 -17.67
N GLY A 306 -3.80 -10.38 -18.17
CA GLY A 306 -4.04 -8.93 -18.16
C GLY A 306 -4.01 -8.35 -16.75
N ASN A 307 -4.68 -9.03 -15.81
CA ASN A 307 -4.68 -8.63 -14.41
C ASN A 307 -3.28 -8.62 -13.80
N SER A 308 -2.44 -9.62 -14.09
CA SER A 308 -1.08 -9.70 -13.52
C SER A 308 -0.17 -8.59 -14.06
N LEU A 309 -0.31 -8.23 -15.33
CA LEU A 309 0.37 -7.06 -15.92
C LEU A 309 -0.09 -5.76 -15.25
N LEU A 310 -1.41 -5.58 -15.10
CA LEU A 310 -2.01 -4.43 -14.43
C LEU A 310 -1.57 -4.28 -12.97
N GLN A 311 -1.53 -5.40 -12.25
CA GLN A 311 -1.15 -5.43 -10.85
C GLN A 311 0.31 -5.01 -10.64
N ALA A 312 1.22 -5.47 -11.50
CA ALA A 312 2.59 -4.96 -11.49
C ALA A 312 2.71 -3.49 -11.89
N ALA A 313 1.75 -2.97 -12.67
CA ALA A 313 1.64 -1.56 -13.00
C ALA A 313 0.91 -0.72 -11.92
N GLY A 314 0.70 -1.28 -10.72
CA GLY A 314 0.10 -0.60 -9.57
C GLY A 314 -1.43 -0.49 -9.58
N PHE A 315 -2.09 -1.36 -10.33
CA PHE A 315 -3.56 -1.50 -10.37
C PHE A 315 -3.97 -2.83 -9.68
N PRO A 316 -4.29 -2.82 -8.37
CA PRO A 316 -4.70 -4.03 -7.65
C PRO A 316 -5.97 -4.62 -8.25
N MET A 317 -5.93 -5.93 -8.52
CA MET A 317 -7.09 -6.70 -8.92
C MET A 317 -7.26 -7.91 -8.01
N CYS A 318 -8.49 -8.24 -7.65
CA CYS A 318 -8.75 -9.37 -6.76
C CYS A 318 -9.85 -10.26 -7.32
N GLY A 319 -9.61 -11.58 -7.27
CA GLY A 319 -10.61 -12.61 -7.59
C GLY A 319 -11.70 -12.70 -6.53
N GLU A 320 -12.63 -13.64 -6.74
CA GLU A 320 -13.77 -13.96 -5.86
C GLU A 320 -14.54 -12.77 -5.27
N PHE A 321 -14.57 -11.64 -5.99
CA PHE A 321 -15.24 -10.41 -5.54
C PHE A 321 -14.64 -9.82 -4.24
N ASP A 322 -13.38 -10.14 -3.92
CA ASP A 322 -12.77 -9.76 -2.64
C ASP A 322 -12.19 -8.34 -2.65
N ILE A 323 -13.06 -7.37 -2.40
CA ILE A 323 -12.68 -5.97 -2.32
C ILE A 323 -11.80 -5.66 -1.09
N LYS A 324 -11.85 -6.49 -0.03
CA LYS A 324 -11.03 -6.25 1.18
C LYS A 324 -9.57 -6.53 0.90
N THR A 325 -9.28 -7.64 0.23
CA THR A 325 -7.92 -7.96 -0.19
C THR A 325 -7.45 -7.02 -1.30
N CYS A 326 -8.33 -6.55 -2.18
CA CYS A 326 -8.00 -5.49 -3.14
C CYS A 326 -7.47 -4.22 -2.45
N ILE A 327 -8.03 -3.83 -1.29
CA ILE A 327 -7.52 -2.71 -0.47
C ILE A 327 -6.16 -3.05 0.14
N ALA A 328 -5.98 -4.24 0.70
CA ALA A 328 -4.70 -4.68 1.25
C ALA A 328 -3.59 -4.65 0.18
N MET A 329 -3.90 -5.12 -1.02
CA MET A 329 -3.00 -5.09 -2.17
C MET A 329 -2.65 -3.67 -2.57
N MET A 330 -3.62 -2.75 -2.56
CA MET A 330 -3.35 -1.32 -2.78
C MET A 330 -2.39 -0.76 -1.75
N VAL A 331 -2.60 -1.03 -0.46
CA VAL A 331 -1.70 -0.56 0.62
C VAL A 331 -0.26 -1.00 0.34
N MET A 332 -0.05 -2.29 0.05
CA MET A 332 1.29 -2.82 -0.19
C MET A 332 1.93 -2.31 -1.49
N ASP A 333 1.15 -2.12 -2.55
CA ASP A 333 1.62 -1.53 -3.81
C ASP A 333 2.08 -0.08 -3.61
N ARG A 334 1.35 0.70 -2.81
CA ARG A 334 1.68 2.08 -2.47
C ARG A 334 2.81 2.21 -1.48
N LEU A 335 3.12 1.16 -0.73
CA LEU A 335 4.38 1.04 0.03
C LEU A 335 5.56 0.60 -0.83
N GLU A 336 5.35 0.30 -2.13
CA GLU A 336 6.37 -0.16 -3.08
C GLU A 336 7.00 -1.51 -2.70
N ILE A 337 6.23 -2.36 -2.01
CA ILE A 337 6.65 -3.69 -1.53
C ILE A 337 5.96 -4.84 -2.25
N GLY A 338 5.11 -4.55 -3.25
CA GLY A 338 4.34 -5.55 -3.99
C GLY A 338 2.85 -5.45 -3.68
N GLY A 339 2.24 -6.49 -3.12
CA GLY A 339 0.77 -6.59 -3.02
C GLY A 339 0.22 -7.62 -4.00
N SER A 340 0.86 -8.78 -4.05
CA SER A 340 0.35 -9.96 -4.76
C SER A 340 -0.84 -10.53 -4.01
N PHE A 341 -1.86 -10.98 -4.75
CA PHE A 341 -2.94 -11.78 -4.17
C PHE A 341 -2.38 -13.14 -3.74
N ALA A 342 -2.75 -13.60 -2.55
CA ALA A 342 -2.28 -14.86 -2.01
C ALA A 342 -3.27 -15.46 -1.00
N GLU A 343 -3.15 -16.78 -0.85
CA GLU A 343 -3.75 -17.61 0.18
C GLU A 343 -2.74 -18.69 0.63
N PHE A 344 -3.11 -19.43 1.68
CA PHE A 344 -2.34 -20.59 2.12
C PHE A 344 -2.75 -21.85 1.36
N HIS A 345 -1.76 -22.49 0.78
CA HIS A 345 -1.82 -23.81 0.15
C HIS A 345 -1.14 -24.85 1.07
N PRO A 346 -1.11 -26.17 0.73
CA PRO A 346 -0.75 -27.23 1.66
C PRO A 346 0.51 -26.98 2.52
N ILE A 347 0.42 -27.42 3.77
CA ILE A 347 1.50 -27.29 4.76
C ILE A 347 2.57 -28.36 4.49
N ASP A 348 3.82 -27.94 4.44
CA ASP A 348 4.99 -28.82 4.43
C ASP A 348 5.53 -28.97 5.86
N PHE A 349 5.04 -29.98 6.56
CA PHE A 349 5.46 -30.26 7.93
C PHE A 349 6.91 -30.77 8.04
N GLU A 350 7.50 -31.29 6.96
CA GLU A 350 8.89 -31.74 6.98
C GLU A 350 9.85 -30.55 6.92
N ARG A 351 9.47 -29.49 6.19
CA ARG A 351 10.27 -28.28 6.00
C ARG A 351 9.90 -27.13 6.94
N ASP A 352 8.91 -27.34 7.80
CA ASP A 352 8.36 -26.32 8.70
C ASP A 352 7.95 -25.06 7.93
N ALA A 353 7.18 -25.27 6.85
CA ALA A 353 6.79 -24.22 5.91
C ALA A 353 5.36 -24.46 5.39
N VAL A 354 4.79 -23.44 4.77
CA VAL A 354 3.47 -23.51 4.12
C VAL A 354 3.57 -22.92 2.72
N LEU A 355 2.90 -23.53 1.75
CA LEU A 355 2.82 -22.93 0.42
C LEU A 355 1.96 -21.67 0.49
N VAL A 356 2.44 -20.59 -0.12
CA VAL A 356 1.77 -19.30 -0.22
C VAL A 356 1.67 -18.95 -1.69
N GLY A 357 0.46 -18.64 -2.16
CA GLY A 357 0.20 -18.52 -3.58
C GLY A 357 -1.26 -18.25 -3.92
N HIS A 358 -1.58 -18.20 -5.20
CA HIS A 358 -2.94 -18.25 -5.74
C HIS A 358 -2.85 -18.60 -7.23
N ASP A 359 -3.97 -18.79 -7.92
CA ASP A 359 -4.02 -18.88 -9.39
C ASP A 359 -3.97 -17.51 -10.12
N GLY A 360 -3.79 -16.44 -9.37
CA GLY A 360 -3.75 -15.07 -9.84
C GLY A 360 -4.95 -14.23 -9.41
N PRO A 361 -4.84 -12.90 -9.55
CA PRO A 361 -3.76 -12.17 -10.20
C PRO A 361 -2.58 -11.83 -9.28
N HIS A 362 -1.43 -11.50 -9.85
CA HIS A 362 -0.21 -11.37 -9.07
C HIS A 362 0.67 -10.18 -9.45
N HIS A 363 1.40 -9.66 -8.46
CA HIS A 363 2.30 -8.53 -8.64
C HIS A 363 3.68 -8.99 -9.19
N ILE A 364 3.79 -9.23 -10.48
CA ILE A 364 4.96 -9.87 -11.10
C ILE A 364 6.31 -9.12 -10.94
N ASN A 365 6.31 -7.82 -10.57
CA ASN A 365 7.55 -7.10 -10.24
C ASN A 365 8.27 -7.60 -8.96
N ILE A 366 7.58 -8.38 -8.11
CA ILE A 366 8.19 -9.04 -6.94
C ILE A 366 8.55 -10.50 -7.17
N ALA A 367 8.50 -10.97 -8.42
CA ALA A 367 8.90 -12.31 -8.79
C ALA A 367 10.42 -12.54 -8.65
N GLU A 368 10.76 -13.74 -8.22
CA GLU A 368 12.07 -14.35 -8.37
C GLU A 368 12.20 -14.88 -9.81
N GLY A 369 13.25 -14.48 -10.52
CA GLY A 369 13.42 -14.93 -11.89
C GLY A 369 12.38 -14.33 -12.85
N ARG A 370 12.30 -14.91 -14.05
CA ARG A 370 11.36 -14.48 -15.09
C ARG A 370 10.08 -15.29 -14.89
N PRO A 371 8.91 -14.65 -14.72
CA PRO A 371 7.65 -15.37 -14.59
C PRO A 371 7.37 -16.23 -15.82
N ALA A 372 6.63 -17.32 -15.64
CA ALA A 372 6.23 -18.23 -16.70
C ALA A 372 4.72 -18.13 -16.99
N ILE A 373 4.33 -18.48 -18.21
CA ILE A 373 2.94 -18.72 -18.59
C ILE A 373 2.79 -20.15 -19.11
N ARG A 374 1.72 -20.82 -18.66
CA ARG A 374 1.31 -22.15 -19.11
C ARG A 374 -0.13 -22.13 -19.60
N SER A 375 -0.44 -22.98 -20.56
CA SER A 375 -1.83 -23.29 -20.90
C SER A 375 -2.36 -24.36 -19.94
N LEU A 376 -3.51 -24.14 -19.34
CA LEU A 376 -4.17 -25.10 -18.46
C LEU A 376 -5.37 -25.73 -19.16
N ARG A 377 -5.46 -27.06 -19.13
CA ARG A 377 -6.62 -27.81 -19.68
C ARG A 377 -7.93 -27.51 -18.96
N LYS A 378 -7.84 -27.04 -17.72
CA LYS A 378 -8.95 -26.58 -16.88
C LYS A 378 -8.39 -25.71 -15.76
N TYR A 379 -9.11 -24.67 -15.39
CA TYR A 379 -8.84 -23.95 -14.15
C TYR A 379 -9.33 -24.75 -12.95
N HIS A 380 -8.67 -24.61 -11.81
CA HIS A 380 -9.15 -25.17 -10.55
C HIS A 380 -10.17 -24.21 -9.91
N GLY A 381 -11.20 -24.72 -9.24
CA GLY A 381 -12.17 -23.89 -8.50
C GLY A 381 -13.11 -23.02 -9.36
N LYS A 382 -12.81 -22.78 -10.65
CA LYS A 382 -13.63 -21.97 -11.57
C LYS A 382 -13.80 -22.60 -12.95
N PRO A 383 -14.84 -22.24 -13.71
CA PRO A 383 -15.02 -22.70 -15.09
C PRO A 383 -13.89 -22.23 -16.02
N GLY A 384 -13.68 -22.94 -17.12
CA GLY A 384 -12.81 -22.51 -18.22
C GLY A 384 -11.44 -23.18 -18.27
N ALA A 385 -10.65 -22.74 -19.24
CA ALA A 385 -9.30 -23.17 -19.57
C ALA A 385 -8.60 -22.02 -20.31
N GLY A 386 -7.26 -22.02 -20.35
CA GLY A 386 -6.50 -20.97 -21.03
C GLY A 386 -5.13 -20.72 -20.40
N ALA A 387 -4.56 -19.55 -20.69
CA ALA A 387 -3.27 -19.15 -20.15
C ALA A 387 -3.37 -18.84 -18.64
N SER A 388 -2.35 -19.23 -17.89
CA SER A 388 -2.18 -18.93 -16.46
C SER A 388 -0.75 -18.52 -16.16
N VAL A 389 -0.56 -17.72 -15.11
CA VAL A 389 0.73 -17.14 -14.70
C VAL A 389 1.33 -17.93 -13.53
N GLU A 390 2.60 -18.31 -13.66
CA GLU A 390 3.37 -19.06 -12.67
C GLU A 390 4.64 -18.28 -12.30
N PHE A 391 4.86 -18.00 -11.01
CA PHE A 391 6.16 -17.56 -10.51
C PHE A 391 6.32 -17.82 -8.99
N ASN A 392 7.50 -17.53 -8.48
CA ASN A 392 7.83 -17.57 -7.06
C ASN A 392 8.18 -16.16 -6.59
N ILE A 393 7.83 -15.78 -5.38
CA ILE A 393 8.26 -14.49 -4.83
C ILE A 393 9.77 -14.52 -4.54
N LYS A 394 10.43 -13.37 -4.70
CA LYS A 394 11.83 -13.15 -4.34
C LYS A 394 12.19 -13.84 -3.02
N GLU A 395 13.32 -14.53 -3.01
CA GLU A 395 13.84 -15.14 -1.79
C GLU A 395 14.10 -14.08 -0.71
N GLY A 396 13.76 -14.40 0.55
CA GLY A 396 14.04 -13.54 1.70
C GLY A 396 12.78 -13.04 2.42
N PRO A 397 12.89 -11.92 3.16
CA PRO A 397 11.80 -11.38 3.98
C PRO A 397 10.51 -11.14 3.20
N ILE A 398 9.38 -11.52 3.78
CA ILE A 398 8.04 -11.26 3.24
C ILE A 398 7.11 -10.73 4.32
N THR A 399 6.14 -9.92 3.89
CA THR A 399 5.06 -9.39 4.74
C THR A 399 3.71 -9.80 4.14
N MET A 400 2.77 -10.17 5.01
CA MET A 400 1.39 -10.49 4.70
C MET A 400 0.46 -9.46 5.31
N LEU A 401 -0.53 -9.00 4.54
CA LEU A 401 -1.59 -8.11 5.01
C LEU A 401 -2.97 -8.69 4.68
N GLY A 402 -3.65 -9.19 5.70
CA GLY A 402 -5.06 -9.54 5.66
C GLY A 402 -5.94 -8.34 6.05
N ASN A 403 -7.13 -8.24 5.46
CA ASN A 403 -8.10 -7.20 5.77
C ASN A 403 -9.46 -7.85 6.05
N THR A 404 -9.90 -7.80 7.31
CA THR A 404 -11.11 -8.46 7.80
C THR A 404 -12.10 -7.44 8.38
N ILE A 405 -13.27 -7.92 8.79
CA ILE A 405 -14.32 -7.10 9.40
C ILE A 405 -14.61 -7.63 10.81
N THR A 406 -14.65 -6.73 11.78
CA THR A 406 -14.98 -7.01 13.19
C THR A 406 -16.48 -7.21 13.37
N SER A 407 -16.90 -7.73 14.53
CA SER A 407 -18.32 -7.94 14.84
C SER A 407 -19.16 -6.64 14.87
N ASP A 408 -18.52 -5.48 15.04
CA ASP A 408 -19.18 -4.16 14.95
C ASP A 408 -19.12 -3.54 13.54
N GLY A 409 -18.70 -4.31 12.53
CA GLY A 409 -18.73 -3.92 11.12
C GLY A 409 -17.59 -3.00 10.68
N LYS A 410 -16.51 -2.89 11.47
CA LYS A 410 -15.32 -2.09 11.12
C LYS A 410 -14.23 -2.95 10.50
N PHE A 411 -13.39 -2.34 9.67
CA PHE A 411 -12.22 -3.04 9.15
C PHE A 411 -11.18 -3.29 10.25
N LYS A 412 -10.40 -4.34 10.05
CA LYS A 412 -9.25 -4.71 10.86
C LYS A 412 -8.15 -5.27 9.97
N PHE A 413 -6.92 -4.79 10.16
CA PHE A 413 -5.73 -5.34 9.53
C PHE A 413 -5.14 -6.46 10.38
N VAL A 414 -4.77 -7.56 9.72
CA VAL A 414 -4.04 -8.68 10.30
C VAL A 414 -2.72 -8.80 9.55
N VAL A 415 -1.62 -8.63 10.25
CA VAL A 415 -0.28 -8.54 9.65
C VAL A 415 0.58 -9.69 10.12
N ALA A 416 1.35 -10.28 9.23
CA ALA A 416 2.34 -11.30 9.57
C ALA A 416 3.61 -11.12 8.75
N GLU A 417 4.73 -11.57 9.29
CA GLU A 417 6.03 -11.54 8.63
C GLU A 417 6.67 -12.93 8.64
N GLY A 418 7.36 -13.25 7.56
CA GLY A 418 8.05 -14.52 7.38
C GLY A 418 9.17 -14.42 6.36
N GLU A 419 9.53 -15.55 5.77
CA GLU A 419 10.56 -15.68 4.75
C GLU A 419 10.06 -16.51 3.56
N SER A 420 10.23 -16.02 2.35
CA SER A 420 10.11 -16.79 1.10
C SER A 420 11.37 -17.65 0.93
N LEU A 421 11.22 -18.97 0.94
CA LEU A 421 12.31 -19.92 0.78
C LEU A 421 12.56 -20.25 -0.69
N ARG A 422 13.83 -20.28 -1.09
CA ARG A 422 14.24 -20.76 -2.41
C ARG A 422 14.29 -22.28 -2.48
N LEU A 423 13.12 -22.88 -2.66
CA LEU A 423 12.94 -24.31 -2.81
C LEU A 423 12.05 -24.63 -4.02
N PRO A 424 12.11 -25.86 -4.57
CA PRO A 424 11.24 -26.26 -5.66
C PRO A 424 9.77 -26.13 -5.27
N VAL A 425 8.96 -25.60 -6.20
CA VAL A 425 7.51 -25.51 -6.06
C VAL A 425 6.81 -26.31 -7.16
N PRO A 426 5.54 -26.71 -6.97
CA PRO A 426 4.79 -27.44 -7.98
C PRO A 426 4.65 -26.65 -9.29
N PRO A 427 4.94 -27.25 -10.46
CA PRO A 427 4.78 -26.59 -11.76
C PRO A 427 3.31 -26.69 -12.23
N THR A 428 2.40 -26.04 -11.50
CA THR A 428 0.94 -26.15 -11.69
C THR A 428 0.33 -25.00 -12.50
N GLY A 429 1.13 -24.03 -12.94
CA GLY A 429 0.62 -22.82 -13.60
C GLY A 429 0.06 -21.77 -12.64
N ASN A 430 0.42 -21.84 -11.36
CA ASN A 430 0.01 -20.91 -10.31
C ASN A 430 1.24 -20.29 -9.64
N THR A 431 1.08 -19.16 -8.95
CA THR A 431 2.14 -18.66 -8.08
C THR A 431 2.25 -19.54 -6.85
N ASN A 432 3.45 -19.99 -6.55
CA ASN A 432 3.73 -20.78 -5.36
C ASN A 432 5.07 -20.33 -4.78
N THR A 433 5.09 -20.02 -3.49
CA THR A 433 6.32 -19.81 -2.72
C THR A 433 6.20 -20.63 -1.44
N LEU A 434 7.29 -21.21 -0.96
CA LEU A 434 7.32 -21.81 0.38
C LEU A 434 7.60 -20.73 1.41
N GLY A 435 6.60 -20.39 2.22
CA GLY A 435 6.73 -19.44 3.32
C GLY A 435 7.13 -20.12 4.62
N ARG A 436 8.20 -19.63 5.26
CA ARG A 436 8.58 -19.99 6.64
C ARG A 436 8.19 -18.88 7.59
N PHE A 437 7.55 -19.24 8.70
CA PHE A 437 7.08 -18.29 9.71
C PHE A 437 7.47 -18.77 11.11
N ARG A 438 7.90 -17.83 11.95
CA ARG A 438 8.33 -18.11 13.32
C ARG A 438 7.13 -18.23 14.27
N PRO A 439 7.26 -18.98 15.38
CA PRO A 439 8.40 -19.81 15.75
C PRO A 439 8.45 -21.16 15.02
N ASP A 440 7.29 -21.64 14.56
CA ASP A 440 7.10 -22.84 13.73
C ASP A 440 5.77 -22.73 12.97
N VAL A 441 5.60 -23.48 11.89
CA VAL A 441 4.43 -23.37 11.00
C VAL A 441 3.11 -23.66 11.72
N ARG A 442 3.10 -24.56 12.71
CA ARG A 442 1.86 -24.92 13.43
C ARG A 442 1.46 -23.80 14.38
N THR A 443 2.42 -23.25 15.11
CA THR A 443 2.20 -22.14 16.04
C THR A 443 1.80 -20.89 15.28
N PHE A 444 2.52 -20.56 14.21
CA PHE A 444 2.19 -19.44 13.35
C PHE A 444 0.76 -19.54 12.79
N LEU A 445 0.43 -20.64 12.11
CA LEU A 445 -0.90 -20.78 11.49
C LEU A 445 -2.04 -20.72 12.52
N LYS A 446 -1.83 -21.29 13.72
CA LYS A 446 -2.81 -21.15 14.81
C LYS A 446 -2.97 -19.70 15.26
N ARG A 447 -1.89 -18.93 15.36
CA ARG A 447 -1.93 -17.51 15.74
C ARG A 447 -2.56 -16.64 14.63
N TRP A 448 -2.24 -16.92 13.37
CA TRP A 448 -2.87 -16.29 12.21
C TRP A 448 -4.39 -16.50 12.23
N VAL A 449 -4.84 -17.75 12.36
CA VAL A 449 -6.28 -18.08 12.44
C VAL A 449 -6.93 -17.45 13.67
N ALA A 450 -6.25 -17.38 14.81
CA ALA A 450 -6.78 -16.75 16.02
C ALA A 450 -7.02 -15.24 15.85
N ALA A 451 -6.35 -14.58 14.91
CA ALA A 451 -6.59 -13.17 14.57
C ALA A 451 -7.81 -12.96 13.65
N ALA A 452 -8.46 -14.05 13.20
CA ALA A 452 -9.64 -14.06 12.32
C ALA A 452 -9.52 -13.25 11.01
N PRO A 453 -8.43 -13.42 10.23
CA PRO A 453 -8.33 -12.83 8.89
C PRO A 453 -9.29 -13.54 7.92
N THR A 454 -9.52 -12.92 6.77
CA THR A 454 -9.99 -13.63 5.57
C THR A 454 -9.00 -14.72 5.15
N HIS A 455 -9.45 -15.69 4.35
CA HIS A 455 -8.52 -16.67 3.78
C HIS A 455 -7.54 -16.03 2.79
N HIS A 456 -7.97 -14.98 2.08
CA HIS A 456 -7.14 -14.15 1.23
C HIS A 456 -6.37 -13.07 1.98
N TYR A 457 -5.19 -12.73 1.46
CA TYR A 457 -4.37 -11.62 1.92
C TYR A 457 -3.47 -11.09 0.79
N ALA A 458 -2.96 -9.89 0.99
CA ALA A 458 -1.92 -9.32 0.15
C ALA A 458 -0.53 -9.76 0.63
N LEU A 459 0.39 -9.96 -0.32
CA LEU A 459 1.74 -10.44 -0.07
C LEU A 459 2.78 -9.53 -0.73
N GLY A 460 3.81 -9.20 0.02
CA GLY A 460 4.90 -8.33 -0.43
C GLY A 460 6.24 -8.76 0.13
N VAL A 461 7.30 -8.14 -0.39
CA VAL A 461 8.69 -8.36 0.00
C VAL A 461 9.10 -7.43 1.13
N GLY A 462 10.08 -7.83 1.93
CA GLY A 462 10.53 -7.08 3.09
C GLY A 462 9.72 -7.36 4.36
N HIS A 463 10.18 -6.82 5.48
CA HIS A 463 9.49 -6.77 6.77
C HIS A 463 8.96 -5.34 6.96
N HIS A 464 7.64 -5.19 6.94
CA HIS A 464 6.94 -3.90 6.94
C HIS A 464 5.76 -3.86 7.92
N ALA A 465 5.70 -4.76 8.90
CA ALA A 465 4.59 -4.83 9.84
C ALA A 465 4.39 -3.55 10.65
N GLU A 466 5.48 -2.90 11.06
CA GLU A 466 5.43 -1.61 11.77
C GLU A 466 4.87 -0.50 10.88
N THR A 467 5.36 -0.35 9.65
CA THR A 467 4.86 0.64 8.69
C THR A 467 3.37 0.43 8.37
N ILE A 468 2.95 -0.82 8.18
CA ILE A 468 1.54 -1.16 7.95
C ILE A 468 0.68 -0.84 9.18
N SER A 469 1.21 -1.04 10.39
CA SER A 469 0.53 -0.65 11.63
C SER A 469 0.35 0.87 11.71
N LYS A 470 1.37 1.66 11.33
CA LYS A 470 1.26 3.12 11.19
C LYS A 470 0.23 3.53 10.13
N VAL A 471 0.12 2.80 9.02
CA VAL A 471 -0.95 3.02 8.02
C VAL A 471 -2.34 2.76 8.64
N ALA A 472 -2.52 1.66 9.38
CA ALA A 472 -3.78 1.38 10.07
C ALA A 472 -4.13 2.49 11.07
N ASP A 473 -3.12 3.00 11.79
CA ASP A 473 -3.28 4.09 12.75
C ASP A 473 -3.75 5.39 12.10
N VAL A 474 -3.18 5.73 10.94
CA VAL A 474 -3.60 6.85 10.09
C VAL A 474 -5.05 6.71 9.62
N LEU A 475 -5.45 5.48 9.27
CA LEU A 475 -6.81 5.17 8.83
C LEU A 475 -7.82 5.05 9.99
N GLY A 476 -7.36 5.03 11.24
CA GLY A 476 -8.20 4.77 12.40
C GLY A 476 -8.76 3.35 12.46
N ILE A 477 -8.02 2.38 11.89
CA ILE A 477 -8.38 0.97 11.77
C ILE A 477 -7.61 0.15 12.82
N GLU A 478 -8.26 -0.86 13.41
CA GLU A 478 -7.58 -1.81 14.29
C GLU A 478 -6.54 -2.60 13.48
N SER A 479 -5.33 -2.75 14.01
CA SER A 479 -4.33 -3.67 13.46
C SER A 479 -3.81 -4.64 14.51
N VAL A 480 -3.47 -5.85 14.07
CA VAL A 480 -2.78 -6.85 14.88
C VAL A 480 -1.61 -7.44 14.10
N VAL A 481 -0.42 -7.43 14.70
CA VAL A 481 0.75 -8.15 14.18
C VAL A 481 0.81 -9.52 14.85
N VAL A 482 0.82 -10.57 14.05
CA VAL A 482 0.92 -11.95 14.53
C VAL A 482 2.29 -12.18 15.16
N ALA A 483 2.31 -12.45 16.46
CA ALA A 483 3.54 -12.60 17.22
C ALA A 483 4.41 -13.77 16.71
N GLN A 484 5.72 -13.51 16.61
CA GLN A 484 6.74 -14.48 16.17
C GLN A 484 7.40 -15.26 17.32
N ASP A 485 7.22 -14.81 18.57
CA ASP A 485 7.87 -15.38 19.77
C ASP A 485 6.94 -16.27 20.61
#